data_AF-A0A8J6WDA6-F1
#
_entry.id   AF-A0A8J6WDA6-F1
#
_cell.length_a   1.000
_cell.length_b   1.000
_cell.length_c   1.000
_cell.angle_alpha   90.00
_cell.angle_beta   90.00
_cell.angle_gamma   90.00
#
_symmetry.space_group_name_H-M   'P 1'
#
loop_
_entity.id
_entity.type
_entity.pdbx_description
1 polymer ?
#
loop_
_entity_poly.entity_id
_entity_poly.type
_entity_poly.pdbx_seq_one_letter_code
_entity_poly.pdbx_strand_id
1 'polypeptide(L)'
;MISMIIEFLDGANRATATTVQLETYDLLKAKLAEGRKVSVTELLVPLGLSDRRPLISRIKHLAEKGFLRLEPETEQEAASVA
;
A
#
# COMPACT_ATOMS: atom_id res chain seq x y z
N MET A 1 -1.87 -15.06 8.17
CA MET A 1 -1.43 -13.66 8.03
C MET A 1 -2.03 -13.17 6.73
N ILE A 2 -2.69 -12.01 6.70
CA ILE A 2 -3.22 -11.46 5.44
C ILE A 2 -2.08 -10.70 4.79
N SER A 3 -1.56 -11.24 3.69
CA SER A 3 -0.72 -10.50 2.76
C SER A 3 -1.64 -9.79 1.76
N MET A 4 -1.28 -8.56 1.39
CA MET A 4 -2.04 -7.75 0.42
C MET A 4 -1.08 -7.26 -0.65
N ILE A 5 -1.48 -7.39 -1.91
CA ILE A 5 -0.74 -6.84 -3.04
C ILE A 5 -1.28 -5.43 -3.30
N ILE A 6 -0.37 -4.45 -3.45
CA ILE A 6 -0.69 -3.06 -3.77
C ILE A 6 -0.27 -2.79 -5.20
N GLU A 7 -1.23 -2.49 -6.07
CA GLU A 7 -1.01 -2.04 -7.45
C GLU A 7 -1.24 -0.53 -7.52
N PHE A 8 -0.27 0.24 -8.02
CA PHE A 8 -0.42 1.69 -8.19
C PHE A 8 -1.07 2.00 -9.54
N LEU A 9 -2.08 2.86 -9.54
CA LEU A 9 -2.81 3.24 -10.75
C LEU A 9 -2.24 4.54 -11.35
N ASP A 10 -2.02 4.54 -12.66
CA ASP A 10 -1.64 5.74 -13.40
C ASP A 10 -2.87 6.61 -13.69
N GLY A 11 -2.76 7.92 -13.44
CA GLY A 11 -3.85 8.89 -13.67
C GLY A 11 -4.63 9.31 -12.41
N ALA A 12 -4.18 8.93 -11.22
CA ALA A 12 -4.81 9.34 -9.97
C ALA A 12 -4.83 10.88 -9.81
N ASN A 13 -6.01 11.45 -9.56
CA ASN A 13 -6.16 12.89 -9.34
C ASN A 13 -5.71 13.27 -7.92
N ARG A 14 -4.46 13.76 -7.80
CA ARG A 14 -3.84 14.21 -6.54
C ARG A 14 -4.67 15.25 -5.77
N ALA A 15 -5.49 16.05 -6.45
CA ALA A 15 -6.33 17.07 -5.80
C ALA A 15 -7.44 16.47 -4.92
N THR A 16 -7.76 15.18 -5.10
CA THR A 16 -8.80 14.49 -4.31
C THR A 16 -8.27 13.95 -2.97
N ALA A 17 -6.95 13.94 -2.75
CA ALA A 17 -6.30 13.38 -1.57
C ALA A 17 -5.80 14.47 -0.60
N THR A 18 -5.79 14.17 0.70
CA THR A 18 -5.17 15.04 1.70
C THR A 18 -3.65 14.93 1.64
N THR A 19 -2.92 15.93 2.18
CA THR A 19 -1.46 15.91 2.25
C THR A 19 -0.93 14.61 2.88
N VAL A 20 -1.53 14.18 3.98
CA VAL A 20 -1.14 12.95 4.70
C VAL A 20 -1.37 11.68 3.87
N GLN A 21 -2.42 11.66 3.04
CA GLN A 21 -2.66 10.55 2.10
C GLN A 21 -1.62 10.54 0.98
N LEU A 22 -1.28 11.71 0.44
CA LEU A 22 -0.25 11.84 -0.60
C LEU A 22 1.14 11.45 -0.07
N GLU A 23 1.51 11.87 1.13
CA GLU A 23 2.75 11.44 1.80
C GLU A 23 2.81 9.91 1.96
N THR A 24 1.69 9.30 2.35
CA THR A 24 1.58 7.84 2.45
C THR A 24 1.74 7.17 1.09
N TYR A 25 1.10 7.71 0.04
CA TYR A 25 1.22 7.20 -1.33
C TYR A 25 2.67 7.29 -1.84
N ASP A 26 3.30 8.46 -1.70
CA ASP A 26 4.65 8.71 -2.20
C ASP A 26 5.67 7.81 -1.47
N LEU A 27 5.51 7.60 -0.16
CA LEU A 27 6.34 6.64 0.59
C LEU A 27 6.15 5.20 0.12
N LEU A 28 4.90 4.75 -0.04
CA LEU A 28 4.62 3.40 -0.50
C LEU A 28 5.21 3.16 -1.89
N LYS A 29 5.06 4.12 -2.81
CA LYS A 29 5.59 4.03 -4.17
C LYS A 29 7.12 3.96 -4.16
N ALA A 30 7.78 4.79 -3.35
CA ALA A 30 9.24 4.75 -3.21
C ALA A 30 9.75 3.41 -2.67
N LYS A 31 9.12 2.90 -1.59
CA LYS A 31 9.56 1.66 -0.93
C LYS A 31 9.29 0.41 -1.78
N LEU A 32 8.17 0.36 -2.48
CA LEU A 32 7.81 -0.80 -3.31
C LEU A 32 8.52 -0.78 -4.67
N ALA A 33 8.93 0.38 -5.18
CA ALA A 33 9.77 0.48 -6.39
C ALA A 33 11.14 -0.19 -6.22
N GLU A 34 11.62 -0.37 -4.98
CA GLU A 34 12.87 -1.10 -4.69
C GLU A 34 12.75 -2.61 -4.97
N GLY A 35 11.57 -3.13 -5.34
CA GLY A 35 11.38 -4.53 -5.74
C GLY A 35 11.60 -5.54 -4.61
N ARG A 36 11.55 -5.08 -3.35
CA ARG A 36 11.79 -5.91 -2.16
C ARG A 36 10.59 -5.91 -1.22
N LYS A 37 10.55 -6.91 -0.33
CA LYS A 37 9.58 -6.94 0.76
C LYS A 37 9.84 -5.77 1.71
N VAL A 38 8.78 -5.03 2.03
CA VAL A 38 8.82 -3.89 2.94
C VAL A 38 8.09 -4.28 4.22
N SER A 39 8.76 -4.14 5.37
CA SER A 39 8.11 -4.39 6.65
C SER A 39 7.14 -3.27 7.01
N VAL A 40 6.12 -3.58 7.82
CA VAL A 40 5.17 -2.56 8.30
C VAL A 40 5.90 -1.44 9.06
N THR A 41 6.91 -1.78 9.87
CA THR A 41 7.70 -0.80 10.64
C THR A 41 8.42 0.21 9.73
N GLU A 42 8.95 -0.23 8.60
CA GLU A 42 9.59 0.65 7.60
C GLU A 42 8.61 1.64 6.96
N LEU A 43 7.31 1.37 7.04
CA LEU A 43 6.25 2.30 6.62
C LEU A 43 5.78 3.20 7.76
N LEU A 44 5.71 2.67 8.99
CA LEU A 44 5.20 3.42 10.15
C LEU A 44 6.15 4.53 10.61
N VAL A 45 7.45 4.23 10.70
CA VAL A 45 8.44 5.17 11.24
C VAL A 45 8.52 6.46 10.41
N PRO A 46 8.64 6.42 9.06
CA PRO A 46 8.69 7.65 8.27
C PRO A 46 7.38 8.44 8.28
N LEU A 47 6.24 7.79 8.56
CA LEU A 47 4.92 8.43 8.64
C LEU A 47 4.58 8.93 10.05
N GLY A 48 5.50 8.78 11.02
CA GLY A 48 5.27 9.16 12.42
C GLY A 48 4.11 8.38 13.07
N LEU A 49 3.88 7.14 12.63
CA LEU A 49 2.78 6.31 13.11
C LEU A 49 3.23 5.34 14.20
N SER A 50 2.45 5.24 15.27
CA SER A 50 2.72 4.32 16.39
C SER A 50 2.10 2.93 16.18
N ASP A 51 1.10 2.79 15.32
CA ASP A 51 0.46 1.51 15.03
C ASP A 51 -0.05 1.42 13.58
N ARG A 52 -0.44 0.22 13.15
CA ARG A 52 -0.82 -0.06 11.76
C ARG A 52 -2.21 0.42 11.35
N ARG A 53 -3.11 0.74 12.28
CA ARG A 53 -4.51 1.08 11.96
C ARG A 53 -4.62 2.37 11.13
N PRO A 54 -3.91 3.47 11.47
CA PRO A 54 -3.90 4.66 10.62
C PRO A 54 -3.31 4.40 9.23
N LEU A 55 -2.25 3.59 9.14
CA LEU A 55 -1.65 3.21 7.85
C LEU A 55 -2.67 2.48 6.97
N ILE A 56 -3.33 1.46 7.52
CA ILE A 56 -4.36 0.68 6.79
C ILE A 56 -5.52 1.58 6.36
N SER A 57 -5.99 2.48 7.23
CA SER A 57 -7.06 3.42 6.88
C SER A 57 -6.65 4.36 5.74
N ARG A 58 -5.42 4.89 5.76
CA ARG A 58 -4.90 5.75 4.68
C ARG A 58 -4.80 4.98 3.36
N ILE A 59 -4.30 3.75 3.39
CA ILE A 59 -4.21 2.88 2.21
C ILE A 59 -5.59 2.60 1.62
N LYS A 60 -6.59 2.30 2.46
CA LYS A 60 -7.97 2.10 2.01
C LYS A 60 -8.55 3.36 1.35
N HIS A 61 -8.38 4.53 1.96
CA HIS A 61 -8.86 5.77 1.37
C HIS A 61 -8.14 6.11 0.05
N LEU A 62 -6.86 5.78 -0.09
CA LEU A 62 -6.14 5.92 -1.36
C LEU A 62 -6.74 4.99 -2.42
N ALA A 63 -7.11 3.77 -2.05
CA ALA A 63 -7.79 2.83 -2.95
C ALA A 63 -9.16 3.35 -3.41
N GLU A 64 -9.98 3.83 -2.48
CA GLU A 64 -11.30 4.42 -2.75
C GLU A 64 -11.22 5.64 -3.67
N LYS A 65 -10.12 6.40 -3.59
CA LYS A 65 -9.85 7.57 -4.44
C LYS A 65 -9.17 7.21 -5.78
N GLY A 66 -8.97 5.92 -6.06
CA GLY A 66 -8.39 5.45 -7.32
C GLY A 66 -6.88 5.67 -7.47
N PHE A 67 -6.14 5.80 -6.35
CA PHE A 67 -4.67 5.88 -6.40
C PHE A 67 -4.02 4.51 -6.52
N LEU A 68 -4.67 3.48 -5.99
CA LEU A 68 -4.14 2.13 -5.94
C LEU A 68 -5.28 1.10 -5.91
N ARG A 69 -4.99 -0.12 -6.31
CA ARG A 69 -5.84 -1.29 -6.12
C ARG A 69 -5.23 -2.18 -5.06
N LEU A 70 -6.09 -2.74 -4.22
CA LEU A 70 -5.72 -3.71 -3.19
C LEU A 70 -6.21 -5.08 -3.64
N GLU A 71 -5.28 -6.00 -3.90
CA GLU A 71 -5.63 -7.39 -4.18
C GLU A 71 -5.31 -8.24 -2.96
N PRO A 72 -6.21 -9.16 -2.57
CA PRO A 72 -5.82 -10.21 -1.62
C PRO A 72 -4.71 -11.04 -2.27
N GLU A 73 -3.70 -11.43 -1.49
CA GLU A 73 -2.77 -12.46 -1.94
C GLU A 73 -3.59 -13.76 -2.08
N THR A 74 -4.04 -14.07 -3.29
CA THR A 74 -4.75 -15.32 -3.57
C THR A 74 -3.78 -16.44 -3.27
N GLU A 75 -4.14 -17.38 -2.38
CA GLU A 75 -3.44 -18.65 -2.22
C GLU A 75 -3.56 -19.45 -3.53
N GLN A 76 -2.78 -19.09 -4.54
CA GLN A 76 -2.62 -19.82 -5.79
C GLN A 76 -1.14 -20.07 -6.04
N GLU A 77 -0.45 -20.64 -5.04
CA GLU A 77 0.88 -21.19 -5.21
C GLU A 77 1.08 -22.42 -4.30
N ALA A 78 0.22 -23.43 -4.47
CA ALA A 78 0.40 -24.76 -3.87
C ALA A 78 -0.14 -25.93 -4.72
N ALA A 79 -0.45 -25.70 -6.01
CA ALA A 79 -1.01 -26.74 -6.88
C ALA A 79 -0.36 -26.81 -8.28
N SER A 80 0.94 -26.52 -8.36
CA SER A 80 1.73 -26.77 -9.59
C SER A 80 3.13 -27.26 -9.27
N VAL A 81 3.22 -28.18 -8.30
CA VAL A 81 4.28 -29.19 -8.32
C VAL A 81 3.58 -30.50 -8.64
N ALA A 82 3.95 -31.02 -9.81
CA ALA A 82 3.47 -32.25 -10.44
C ALA A 82 3.66 -33.51 -9.58
#